data_AF-A0A560RES9-F1
#
_entry.id   AF-A0A560RES9-F1
#
_cell.length_a   1.000
_cell.length_b   1.000
_cell.length_c   1.000
_cell.angle_alpha   90.00
_cell.angle_beta   90.00
_cell.angle_gamma   90.00
#
_symmetry.space_group_name_H-M   'P 1'
#
loop_
_entity.id
_entity.type
_entity.pdbx_description
1 polymer ?
#
loop_
_entity_poly.entity_id
_entity_poly.type
_entity_poly.pdbx_seq_one_letter_code
_entity_poly.pdbx_strand_id
1 'polypeptide(L)'
;MSLLEDNQNTDLENMVGLSRRGFISAGALCGAAMFLGGNLLSRSVLAASVSAGTSKLLGFDSIPAATSDAITLPPGYKSSVLISWGQPLQKNGPAFDPSGNGSAEQQEVQFGDNNDGMSLFEFPGEKDRALMAINNEYTNYRYLYPHGGMPQSKEEVRKALACEGVSVIEVQRKNGQWQFVQGSRYNRRIHGNAPISLSGPAAGHDLLKTSADPHGKNVLGTFQNCANGKTPWGTYLTCEENFTDCFGSSNAEQKFDAAQKRYGVVAASKEINWHPHDERFDLAKNPNELNRHGWVVEIDPFDPQSTPVKRTALGRFKHENAALAETHDGHAVVYMGDDERGEFIYKFVSRDKINHKNPKANRDLLDHGTLYVARFDAGDGNADHPKGKGQWIELTHGKNGIDANSGFANQAEVLIHARLAATVVKATRMDRPEWIVVSPKDGQVYCTLTNNAKRGEDGQPVGGPNPREKNVYGQILRWRTDRDDHGSKSFAWDLFVVAGNPGVHAGTPKGGSSNITPQNMFNSPDGLGFDKAGRLWILTDGDSSNAGDFADMGNNQMLCADPVTGEIRRFMVGPIGCEVTGISFSPDQKTLFVGIQHPGENGGSTFPEHLPNGKPRSSVMAISREDGGIVGA
;
A
#
# COMPACT_ATOMS: atom_id res chain seq x y z
N MET A 1 23.26 84.14 27.82
CA MET A 1 23.12 85.45 27.14
C MET A 1 23.10 85.17 25.65
N SER A 2 22.29 85.90 24.88
CA SER A 2 22.00 85.69 23.46
C SER A 2 21.20 84.44 23.07
N LEU A 3 20.27 84.71 22.17
CA LEU A 3 19.33 83.88 21.41
C LEU A 3 19.82 83.82 19.94
N LEU A 4 19.21 82.97 19.08
CA LEU A 4 19.34 82.92 17.60
C LEU A 4 20.74 82.46 17.08
N GLU A 5 20.98 81.84 15.91
CA GLU A 5 20.23 81.30 14.75
C GLU A 5 21.25 80.42 13.94
N ASP A 6 20.96 79.44 13.07
CA ASP A 6 19.72 78.77 12.65
C ASP A 6 19.99 77.37 12.01
N ASN A 7 18.94 76.64 11.61
CA ASN A 7 18.82 75.49 10.69
C ASN A 7 20.04 75.01 9.84
N GLN A 8 20.33 73.70 9.91
CA GLN A 8 20.78 72.91 8.75
C GLN A 8 19.92 71.64 8.63
N ASN A 9 19.30 71.46 7.45
CA ASN A 9 18.54 70.27 7.10
C ASN A 9 19.47 69.05 6.91
N THR A 10 18.93 67.87 7.17
CA THR A 10 19.63 66.60 6.88
C THR A 10 19.40 66.14 5.45
N ASP A 11 20.30 65.31 4.89
CA ASP A 11 20.15 64.75 3.52
C ASP A 11 18.82 64.02 3.29
N LEU A 12 18.20 63.51 4.37
CA LEU A 12 16.89 62.86 4.32
C LEU A 12 15.74 63.83 3.97
N GLU A 13 15.87 65.12 4.30
CA GLU A 13 14.85 66.15 4.05
C GLU A 13 14.92 66.73 2.63
N ASN A 14 16.04 66.54 1.92
CA ASN A 14 16.22 67.00 0.54
C ASN A 14 15.70 66.01 -0.52
N MET A 15 15.48 64.73 -0.16
CA MET A 15 15.10 63.67 -1.11
C MET A 15 13.59 63.36 -1.19
N VAL A 16 12.81 63.75 -0.18
CA VAL A 16 11.36 63.50 -0.13
C VAL A 16 10.66 64.68 0.54
N GLY A 17 10.07 65.57 -0.26
CA GLY A 17 9.50 66.85 0.18
C GLY A 17 8.22 66.76 1.01
N LEU A 18 8.26 66.06 2.15
CA LEU A 18 7.15 65.88 3.08
C LEU A 18 7.60 66.15 4.52
N SER A 19 7.12 67.26 5.10
CA SER A 19 7.40 67.59 6.50
C SER A 19 6.76 66.58 7.47
N ARG A 20 7.30 66.48 8.69
CA ARG A 20 6.75 65.65 9.79
C ARG A 20 5.26 65.84 10.08
N ARG A 21 4.65 66.98 9.69
CA ARG A 21 3.20 67.22 9.83
C ARG A 21 2.34 66.60 8.72
N GLY A 22 2.91 66.23 7.56
CA GLY A 22 2.19 65.52 6.49
C GLY A 22 2.05 64.02 6.71
N PHE A 23 3.00 63.40 7.42
CA PHE A 23 2.99 61.95 7.66
C PHE A 23 1.89 61.52 8.65
N ILE A 24 1.57 62.36 9.64
CA ILE A 24 0.57 62.05 10.69
C ILE A 24 -0.87 62.27 10.20
N SER A 25 -1.11 63.22 9.30
CA SER A 25 -2.45 63.49 8.76
C SER A 25 -2.92 62.46 7.73
N ALA A 26 -2.01 61.79 7.02
CA ALA A 26 -2.34 60.65 6.16
C ALA A 26 -2.74 59.39 6.96
N GLY A 27 -2.17 59.19 8.16
CA GLY A 27 -2.44 58.02 8.99
C GLY A 27 -3.81 58.00 9.66
N ALA A 28 -4.45 59.16 9.87
CA ALA A 28 -5.71 59.26 10.61
C ALA A 28 -6.98 59.09 9.74
N LEU A 29 -6.91 59.36 8.43
CA LEU A 29 -8.09 59.34 7.55
C LEU A 29 -8.36 57.96 6.90
N CYS A 30 -7.36 57.10 6.76
CA CYS A 30 -7.57 55.71 6.32
C CYS A 30 -8.19 54.81 7.40
N GLY A 31 -8.17 55.21 8.68
CA GLY A 31 -8.70 54.42 9.79
C GLY A 31 -10.23 54.45 9.94
N ALA A 32 -10.88 55.56 9.58
CA ALA A 32 -12.31 55.74 9.82
C ALA A 32 -13.21 55.13 8.71
N ALA A 33 -12.75 55.14 7.45
CA ALA A 33 -13.52 54.61 6.32
C ALA A 33 -13.65 53.07 6.34
N MET A 34 -12.67 52.35 6.90
CA MET A 34 -12.69 50.88 6.97
C MET A 34 -13.51 50.32 8.15
N PHE A 35 -14.00 51.16 9.08
CA PHE A 35 -14.78 50.69 10.22
C PHE A 35 -16.31 50.67 9.99
N LEU A 36 -16.81 51.32 8.93
CA LEU A 36 -18.25 51.44 8.63
C LEU A 36 -18.67 50.92 7.24
N GLY A 37 -17.73 50.44 6.41
CA GLY A 37 -18.01 49.85 5.08
C GLY A 37 -17.68 48.36 4.96
N GLY A 38 -17.40 47.68 6.07
CA GLY A 38 -16.92 46.29 6.09
C GLY A 38 -18.00 45.27 5.72
N ASN A 39 -17.95 44.78 4.47
CA ASN A 39 -18.85 43.76 3.94
C ASN A 39 -18.91 42.51 4.86
N LEU A 40 -20.11 42.07 5.24
CA LEU A 40 -20.32 40.92 6.15
C LEU A 40 -19.78 39.58 5.59
N LEU A 41 -19.47 39.53 4.30
CA LEU A 41 -18.87 38.38 3.61
C LEU A 41 -17.35 38.30 3.75
N SER A 42 -16.65 39.38 4.11
CA SER A 42 -15.17 39.40 4.14
C SER A 42 -14.59 38.90 5.47
N ARG A 43 -15.34 39.04 6.57
CA ARG A 43 -14.91 38.56 7.89
C ARG A 43 -15.16 37.07 8.11
N SER A 44 -16.13 36.47 7.42
CA SER A 44 -16.35 35.01 7.41
C SER A 44 -15.26 34.27 6.64
N VAL A 45 -14.72 34.84 5.56
CA VAL A 45 -13.61 34.23 4.79
C VAL A 45 -12.29 34.26 5.57
N LEU A 46 -11.97 35.38 6.24
CA LEU A 46 -10.77 35.47 7.11
C LEU A 46 -10.93 34.72 8.45
N ALA A 47 -12.15 34.52 8.95
CA ALA A 47 -12.39 33.62 10.08
C ALA A 47 -12.29 32.14 9.67
N ALA A 48 -12.69 31.79 8.44
CA ALA A 48 -12.51 30.43 7.91
C ALA A 48 -11.03 30.07 7.73
N SER A 49 -10.18 31.01 7.29
CA SER A 49 -8.73 30.78 7.14
C SER A 49 -7.96 30.73 8.48
N VAL A 50 -8.53 31.22 9.57
CA VAL A 50 -7.93 31.16 10.93
C VAL A 50 -8.63 30.10 11.81
N SER A 51 -9.66 29.43 11.29
CA SER A 51 -10.34 28.30 11.91
C SER A 51 -10.12 26.98 11.16
N ALA A 52 -9.12 26.91 10.26
CA ALA A 52 -8.53 25.65 9.82
C ALA A 52 -7.89 25.00 11.04
N GLY A 53 -8.66 24.13 11.71
CA GLY A 53 -8.35 23.66 13.05
C GLY A 53 -7.03 22.90 13.05
N THR A 54 -6.08 23.33 13.89
CA THR A 54 -4.84 22.60 14.12
C THR A 54 -5.17 21.19 14.61
N SER A 55 -5.07 20.18 13.75
CA SER A 55 -5.17 18.79 14.17
C SER A 55 -4.20 18.54 15.33
N LYS A 56 -4.67 17.81 16.35
CA LYS A 56 -3.84 17.38 17.47
C LYS A 56 -2.92 16.21 17.10
N LEU A 57 -3.07 15.65 15.90
CA LEU A 57 -2.30 14.54 15.38
C LEU A 57 -1.20 15.00 14.41
N LEU A 58 -1.42 16.04 13.61
CA LEU A 58 -0.52 16.45 12.53
C LEU A 58 0.48 17.53 12.97
N GLY A 59 1.58 17.11 13.59
CA GLY A 59 2.60 18.00 14.18
C GLY A 59 3.62 18.60 13.20
N PHE A 60 3.35 18.61 11.89
CA PHE A 60 4.26 19.07 10.84
C PHE A 60 3.51 19.85 9.76
N ASP A 61 4.17 20.81 9.10
CA ASP A 61 3.58 21.55 7.97
C ASP A 61 3.62 20.73 6.69
N SER A 62 2.56 20.81 5.88
CA SER A 62 2.47 20.07 4.60
C SER A 62 3.55 20.54 3.63
N ILE A 63 4.35 19.62 3.10
CA ILE A 63 5.36 19.93 2.08
C ILE A 63 4.74 20.13 0.69
N PRO A 64 5.36 20.94 -0.19
CA PRO A 64 4.97 20.98 -1.61
C PRO A 64 5.21 19.62 -2.30
N ALA A 65 4.60 19.45 -3.47
CA ALA A 65 4.98 18.39 -4.40
C ALA A 65 6.42 18.62 -4.91
N ALA A 66 7.08 17.55 -5.36
CA ALA A 66 8.43 17.61 -5.91
C ALA A 66 8.59 16.60 -7.07
N THR A 67 9.61 16.83 -7.91
CA THR A 67 9.97 15.98 -9.06
C THR A 67 11.44 15.58 -9.06
N SER A 68 12.14 15.79 -7.93
CA SER A 68 13.55 15.48 -7.75
C SER A 68 13.80 13.98 -7.61
N ASP A 69 14.97 13.50 -8.04
CA ASP A 69 15.46 12.14 -7.76
C ASP A 69 15.97 12.01 -6.30
N ALA A 70 15.13 12.35 -5.32
CA ALA A 70 15.49 12.40 -3.91
C ALA A 70 14.24 12.34 -3.01
N ILE A 71 14.43 11.93 -1.75
CA ILE A 71 13.39 12.02 -0.73
C ILE A 71 13.28 13.46 -0.22
N THR A 72 12.08 14.04 -0.33
CA THR A 72 11.74 15.35 0.26
C THR A 72 10.90 15.14 1.53
N LEU A 73 11.22 15.87 2.61
CA LEU A 73 10.58 15.75 3.94
C LEU A 73 10.39 17.14 4.59
N PRO A 74 9.48 17.28 5.58
CA PRO A 74 9.33 18.49 6.37
C PRO A 74 10.62 18.89 7.11
N PRO A 75 10.79 20.18 7.46
CA PRO A 75 11.89 20.63 8.31
C PRO A 75 11.98 19.84 9.63
N GLY A 76 13.21 19.51 10.06
CA GLY A 76 13.46 18.71 11.26
C GLY A 76 13.32 17.20 11.09
N TYR A 77 13.10 16.70 9.86
CA TYR A 77 13.12 15.28 9.52
C TYR A 77 14.31 14.92 8.63
N LYS A 78 14.75 13.66 8.73
CA LYS A 78 15.83 13.07 7.94
C LYS A 78 15.55 11.60 7.61
N SER A 79 16.10 11.14 6.48
CA SER A 79 16.03 9.77 6.01
C SER A 79 17.40 9.08 6.01
N SER A 80 17.42 7.76 6.09
CA SER A 80 18.60 6.93 5.84
C SER A 80 18.18 5.61 5.16
N VAL A 81 19.00 5.07 4.27
CA VAL A 81 18.76 3.73 3.68
C VAL A 81 18.96 2.67 4.76
N LEU A 82 17.94 1.86 5.03
CA LEU A 82 18.05 0.71 5.91
C LEU A 82 18.66 -0.49 5.18
N ILE A 83 18.14 -0.78 3.98
CA ILE A 83 18.54 -1.86 3.10
C ILE A 83 18.04 -1.57 1.67
N SER A 84 18.72 -2.13 0.67
CA SER A 84 18.36 -2.02 -0.75
C SER A 84 18.46 -3.38 -1.44
N TRP A 85 17.76 -3.54 -2.56
CA TRP A 85 17.86 -4.70 -3.46
C TRP A 85 19.31 -5.14 -3.67
N GLY A 86 19.54 -6.46 -3.59
CA GLY A 86 20.85 -7.05 -3.80
C GLY A 86 21.79 -7.04 -2.59
N GLN A 87 21.39 -6.46 -1.44
CA GLN A 87 22.18 -6.55 -0.21
C GLN A 87 22.32 -8.02 0.25
N PRO A 88 23.53 -8.59 0.39
CA PRO A 88 23.70 -9.92 0.95
C PRO A 88 23.14 -10.02 2.37
N LEU A 89 22.27 -11.01 2.61
CA LEU A 89 21.64 -11.21 3.91
C LEU A 89 22.56 -11.94 4.90
N GLN A 90 23.36 -12.87 4.40
CA GLN A 90 24.24 -13.75 5.19
C GLN A 90 25.65 -13.18 5.36
N LYS A 91 26.35 -13.64 6.41
CA LYS A 91 27.77 -13.31 6.62
C LYS A 91 28.59 -13.87 5.45
N ASN A 92 29.50 -13.05 4.90
CA ASN A 92 30.27 -13.36 3.69
C ASN A 92 29.40 -13.66 2.45
N GLY A 93 28.13 -13.23 2.45
CA GLY A 93 27.27 -13.34 1.27
C GLY A 93 27.76 -12.49 0.09
N PRO A 94 27.33 -12.81 -1.14
CA PRO A 94 27.76 -12.15 -2.36
C PRO A 94 27.37 -10.67 -2.36
N ALA A 95 28.33 -9.78 -2.61
CA ALA A 95 28.04 -8.36 -2.79
C ALA A 95 27.11 -8.13 -4.00
N PHE A 96 26.34 -7.05 -3.97
CA PHE A 96 25.56 -6.62 -5.13
C PHE A 96 26.48 -6.31 -6.31
N ASP A 97 26.12 -6.78 -7.50
CA ASP A 97 26.83 -6.48 -8.74
C ASP A 97 26.00 -5.52 -9.60
N PRO A 98 26.35 -4.22 -9.66
CA PRO A 98 25.59 -3.23 -10.43
C PRO A 98 25.63 -3.49 -11.93
N SER A 99 26.57 -4.30 -12.46
CA SER A 99 26.58 -4.69 -13.87
C SER A 99 25.43 -5.65 -14.24
N GLY A 100 24.77 -6.27 -13.25
CA GLY A 100 23.73 -7.26 -13.46
C GLY A 100 24.25 -8.69 -13.65
N ASN A 101 25.56 -8.93 -13.65
CA ASN A 101 26.13 -10.29 -13.86
C ASN A 101 25.98 -11.23 -12.65
N GLY A 102 25.43 -10.78 -11.52
CA GLY A 102 25.14 -11.64 -10.38
C GLY A 102 24.20 -12.80 -10.76
N SER A 103 24.42 -13.99 -10.17
CA SER A 103 23.67 -15.20 -10.51
C SER A 103 22.33 -15.32 -9.76
N ALA A 104 21.47 -16.27 -10.17
CA ALA A 104 20.25 -16.58 -9.43
C ALA A 104 20.54 -17.06 -8.00
N GLU A 105 21.51 -17.96 -7.82
CA GLU A 105 21.96 -18.44 -6.51
C GLU A 105 22.44 -17.31 -5.58
N GLN A 106 23.09 -16.28 -6.14
CA GLN A 106 23.48 -15.10 -5.37
C GLN A 106 22.25 -14.27 -4.95
N GLN A 107 21.30 -14.09 -5.87
CA GLN A 107 20.05 -13.37 -5.61
C GLN A 107 19.15 -14.11 -4.58
N GLU A 108 19.18 -15.45 -4.54
CA GLU A 108 18.48 -16.28 -3.53
C GLU A 108 18.96 -16.04 -2.09
N VAL A 109 20.15 -15.43 -1.89
CA VAL A 109 20.70 -15.09 -0.56
C VAL A 109 20.92 -13.58 -0.33
N GLN A 110 20.46 -12.76 -1.28
CA GLN A 110 20.42 -11.30 -1.19
C GLN A 110 18.99 -10.82 -0.90
N PHE A 111 18.85 -9.59 -0.40
CA PHE A 111 17.56 -8.89 -0.33
C PHE A 111 16.94 -8.82 -1.73
N GLY A 112 15.65 -9.11 -1.82
CA GLY A 112 14.92 -9.15 -3.09
C GLY A 112 14.79 -7.78 -3.77
N ASP A 113 14.25 -7.78 -4.99
CA ASP A 113 13.93 -6.54 -5.71
C ASP A 113 12.58 -5.99 -5.23
N ASN A 114 12.20 -4.79 -5.69
CA ASN A 114 10.88 -4.17 -5.49
C ASN A 114 10.24 -4.47 -4.12
N ASN A 115 10.86 -3.89 -3.08
CA ASN A 115 10.37 -4.08 -1.71
C ASN A 115 9.04 -3.39 -1.49
N ASP A 116 8.08 -4.15 -0.96
CA ASP A 116 6.70 -3.69 -0.80
C ASP A 116 6.26 -3.80 0.68
N GLY A 117 5.10 -4.39 0.95
CA GLY A 117 4.51 -4.50 2.27
C GLY A 117 5.46 -5.09 3.29
N MET A 118 5.41 -4.55 4.51
CA MET A 118 6.34 -4.94 5.55
C MET A 118 5.78 -4.80 6.96
N SER A 119 6.17 -5.73 7.83
CA SER A 119 5.81 -5.75 9.25
C SER A 119 7.06 -5.82 10.12
N LEU A 120 7.21 -4.86 11.03
CA LEU A 120 8.19 -4.93 12.12
C LEU A 120 7.64 -5.71 13.32
N PHE A 121 8.42 -6.66 13.83
CA PHE A 121 8.15 -7.50 14.99
C PHE A 121 9.12 -7.16 16.14
N GLU A 122 8.55 -6.84 17.31
CA GLU A 122 9.33 -6.58 18.53
C GLU A 122 10.09 -7.85 18.95
N PHE A 123 11.42 -7.76 19.17
CA PHE A 123 12.19 -8.93 19.58
C PHE A 123 11.93 -9.21 21.08
N PRO A 124 11.41 -10.39 21.47
CA PRO A 124 11.03 -10.65 22.86
C PRO A 124 12.21 -10.48 23.83
N GLY A 125 12.06 -9.57 24.80
CA GLY A 125 13.06 -9.25 25.81
C GLY A 125 14.15 -8.24 25.37
N GLU A 126 14.22 -7.87 24.09
CA GLU A 126 15.34 -7.13 23.50
C GLU A 126 14.88 -5.83 22.82
N LYS A 127 14.67 -4.76 23.60
CA LYS A 127 14.09 -3.48 23.15
C LYS A 127 14.83 -2.77 21.99
N ASP A 128 16.09 -3.14 21.76
CA ASP A 128 16.98 -2.56 20.75
C ASP A 128 17.17 -3.51 19.56
N ARG A 129 16.37 -4.58 19.46
CA ARG A 129 16.34 -5.53 18.35
C ARG A 129 14.91 -5.69 17.85
N ALA A 130 14.76 -5.91 16.55
CA ALA A 130 13.48 -6.25 15.92
C ALA A 130 13.75 -7.12 14.69
N LEU A 131 12.74 -7.87 14.27
CA LEU A 131 12.73 -8.50 12.96
C LEU A 131 11.80 -7.70 12.03
N MET A 132 12.17 -7.56 10.77
CA MET A 132 11.26 -7.06 9.73
C MET A 132 11.08 -8.17 8.71
N ALA A 133 9.83 -8.51 8.42
CA ALA A 133 9.48 -9.27 7.23
C ALA A 133 8.99 -8.26 6.19
N ILE A 134 9.62 -8.27 5.02
CA ILE A 134 9.43 -7.29 3.94
C ILE A 134 9.19 -8.08 2.66
N ASN A 135 8.10 -7.80 1.97
CA ASN A 135 7.81 -8.42 0.68
C ASN A 135 8.78 -7.94 -0.40
N ASN A 136 8.90 -8.73 -1.45
CA ASN A 136 9.61 -8.41 -2.67
C ASN A 136 8.68 -8.83 -3.82
N GLU A 137 8.08 -7.85 -4.49
CA GLU A 137 6.90 -8.11 -5.31
C GLU A 137 7.27 -8.70 -6.66
N TYR A 138 7.90 -7.89 -7.51
CA TYR A 138 8.35 -8.23 -8.87
C TYR A 138 9.83 -7.85 -9.08
N THR A 139 10.27 -7.72 -10.33
CA THR A 139 11.64 -7.24 -10.63
C THR A 139 11.74 -6.47 -11.94
N ASN A 140 12.68 -5.54 -11.99
CA ASN A 140 12.92 -4.68 -13.14
C ASN A 140 13.92 -5.33 -14.11
N TYR A 141 13.45 -6.04 -15.15
CA TYR A 141 14.33 -6.74 -16.12
C TYR A 141 15.43 -5.86 -16.74
N ARG A 142 15.13 -4.57 -16.98
CA ARG A 142 16.09 -3.54 -17.43
C ARG A 142 17.31 -3.37 -16.52
N TYR A 143 17.17 -3.74 -15.25
CA TYR A 143 18.20 -3.65 -14.22
C TYR A 143 18.66 -5.02 -13.72
N LEU A 144 17.81 -6.04 -13.74
CA LEU A 144 18.15 -7.37 -13.27
C LEU A 144 19.22 -8.05 -14.12
N TYR A 145 19.14 -7.94 -15.45
CA TYR A 145 20.02 -8.64 -16.39
C TYR A 145 21.06 -7.71 -17.03
N PRO A 146 22.26 -8.22 -17.40
CA PRO A 146 23.26 -7.41 -18.13
C PRO A 146 22.76 -6.92 -19.49
N HIS A 147 21.85 -7.67 -20.12
CA HIS A 147 21.23 -7.31 -21.41
C HIS A 147 19.96 -6.45 -21.26
N GLY A 148 19.46 -6.24 -20.03
CA GLY A 148 18.33 -5.36 -19.75
C GLY A 148 16.99 -5.69 -20.43
N GLY A 149 16.73 -6.96 -20.75
CA GLY A 149 15.56 -7.40 -21.53
C GLY A 149 14.90 -8.66 -20.97
N MET A 150 14.02 -9.29 -21.74
CA MET A 150 13.29 -10.50 -21.33
C MET A 150 14.23 -11.67 -20.98
N PRO A 151 13.83 -12.58 -20.06
CA PRO A 151 14.60 -13.78 -19.73
C PRO A 151 14.86 -14.64 -20.98
N GLN A 152 16.10 -15.10 -21.14
CA GLN A 152 16.60 -15.89 -22.28
C GLN A 152 16.94 -17.33 -21.88
N SER A 153 16.87 -17.66 -20.59
CA SER A 153 17.24 -18.98 -20.06
C SER A 153 16.52 -19.34 -18.76
N LYS A 154 16.59 -20.63 -18.39
CA LYS A 154 16.05 -21.12 -17.11
C LYS A 154 16.73 -20.50 -15.89
N GLU A 155 18.02 -20.18 -15.95
CA GLU A 155 18.71 -19.50 -14.85
C GLU A 155 18.30 -18.02 -14.76
N GLU A 156 17.94 -17.36 -15.85
CA GLU A 156 17.40 -16.00 -15.79
C GLU A 156 15.98 -15.97 -15.23
N VAL A 157 15.12 -16.95 -15.57
CA VAL A 157 13.83 -17.15 -14.90
C VAL A 157 14.01 -17.46 -13.42
N ARG A 158 14.98 -18.33 -13.06
CA ARG A 158 15.33 -18.58 -11.66
C ARG A 158 15.78 -17.30 -10.95
N LYS A 159 16.53 -16.42 -11.62
CA LYS A 159 16.99 -15.13 -11.07
C LYS A 159 15.82 -14.17 -10.82
N ALA A 160 14.83 -14.11 -11.71
CA ALA A 160 13.60 -13.33 -11.48
C ALA A 160 12.82 -13.88 -10.27
N LEU A 161 12.56 -15.20 -10.26
CA LEU A 161 11.95 -15.89 -9.11
C LEU A 161 12.73 -15.73 -7.80
N ALA A 162 14.05 -15.50 -7.87
CA ALA A 162 14.89 -15.23 -6.72
C ALA A 162 14.83 -13.77 -6.25
N CYS A 163 14.35 -12.83 -7.07
CA CYS A 163 14.10 -11.44 -6.66
C CYS A 163 12.85 -11.36 -5.78
N GLU A 164 11.80 -12.10 -6.14
CA GLU A 164 10.47 -12.02 -5.53
C GLU A 164 10.34 -12.81 -4.22
N GLY A 165 9.23 -12.66 -3.49
CA GLY A 165 8.94 -13.38 -2.26
C GLY A 165 8.95 -12.48 -1.02
N VAL A 166 9.69 -12.91 0.02
CA VAL A 166 9.84 -12.20 1.30
C VAL A 166 11.30 -12.23 1.74
N SER A 167 11.80 -11.06 2.15
CA SER A 167 13.04 -10.88 2.89
C SER A 167 12.73 -10.69 4.37
N VAL A 168 13.13 -11.65 5.21
CA VAL A 168 13.17 -11.47 6.67
C VAL A 168 14.56 -10.99 7.06
N ILE A 169 14.64 -9.90 7.82
CA ILE A 169 15.90 -9.32 8.31
C ILE A 169 15.82 -9.01 9.80
N GLU A 170 16.94 -9.15 10.51
CA GLU A 170 17.13 -8.52 11.81
C GLU A 170 17.61 -7.08 11.64
N VAL A 171 17.00 -6.18 12.41
CA VAL A 171 17.46 -4.81 12.62
C VAL A 171 17.81 -4.59 14.08
N GLN A 172 18.88 -3.83 14.33
CA GLN A 172 19.33 -3.48 15.68
C GLN A 172 19.54 -1.98 15.80
N ARG A 173 19.13 -1.41 16.93
CA ARG A 173 19.34 0.00 17.24
C ARG A 173 20.72 0.22 17.85
N LYS A 174 21.51 1.11 17.22
CA LYS A 174 22.80 1.59 17.71
C LYS A 174 22.81 3.11 17.68
N ASN A 175 23.22 3.75 18.77
CA ASN A 175 23.24 5.22 18.91
C ASN A 175 21.90 5.89 18.52
N GLY A 176 20.77 5.24 18.84
CA GLY A 176 19.42 5.71 18.51
C GLY A 176 18.93 5.38 17.10
N GLN A 177 19.79 4.90 16.18
CA GLN A 177 19.43 4.59 14.79
C GLN A 177 19.26 3.08 14.59
N TRP A 178 18.19 2.68 13.89
CA TRP A 178 17.98 1.28 13.48
C TRP A 178 18.82 0.95 12.25
N GLN A 179 19.51 -0.19 12.28
CA GLN A 179 20.43 -0.62 11.23
C GLN A 179 20.25 -2.11 10.94
N PHE A 180 20.38 -2.51 9.67
CA PHE A 180 20.38 -3.91 9.26
C PHE A 180 21.54 -4.70 9.90
N VAL A 181 21.27 -5.94 10.34
CA VAL A 181 22.25 -6.84 10.94
C VAL A 181 22.59 -7.98 9.97
N GLN A 182 23.58 -7.76 9.10
CA GLN A 182 24.05 -8.81 8.19
C GLN A 182 24.58 -10.04 8.94
N GLY A 183 24.18 -11.23 8.48
CA GLY A 183 24.58 -12.49 9.09
C GLY A 183 23.87 -12.83 10.41
N SER A 184 22.75 -12.16 10.75
CA SER A 184 21.87 -12.67 11.79
C SER A 184 21.28 -14.03 11.38
N ARG A 185 21.16 -14.93 12.36
CA ARG A 185 20.51 -16.24 12.20
C ARG A 185 19.04 -16.17 11.77
N TYR A 186 18.40 -15.01 11.91
CA TYR A 186 17.00 -14.78 11.50
C TYR A 186 16.89 -14.28 10.07
N ASN A 187 17.98 -13.82 9.46
CA ASN A 187 17.97 -13.33 8.09
C ASN A 187 17.65 -14.48 7.13
N ARG A 188 16.62 -14.29 6.29
CA ARG A 188 16.08 -15.36 5.44
C ARG A 188 15.47 -14.77 4.17
N ARG A 189 15.69 -15.46 3.05
CA ARG A 189 14.83 -15.32 1.87
C ARG A 189 13.82 -16.47 1.81
N ILE A 190 12.60 -16.11 1.46
CA ILE A 190 11.57 -17.00 0.93
C ILE A 190 11.32 -16.41 -0.46
N HIS A 191 11.39 -17.21 -1.51
CA HIS A 191 11.42 -16.72 -2.89
C HIS A 191 10.58 -17.62 -3.80
N GLY A 192 10.42 -17.25 -5.08
CA GLY A 192 9.54 -17.92 -6.05
C GLY A 192 9.85 -19.39 -6.36
N ASN A 193 10.90 -19.98 -5.79
CA ASN A 193 11.22 -21.42 -5.84
C ASN A 193 11.34 -22.08 -4.44
N ALA A 194 11.12 -21.35 -3.35
CA ALA A 194 11.22 -21.90 -1.99
C ALA A 194 10.08 -22.92 -1.72
N PRO A 195 10.33 -24.01 -0.97
CA PRO A 195 9.28 -24.96 -0.62
C PRO A 195 8.28 -24.35 0.36
N ILE A 196 6.99 -24.41 0.02
CA ILE A 196 5.87 -23.88 0.79
C ILE A 196 4.79 -24.97 0.91
N SER A 197 4.07 -24.98 2.03
CA SER A 197 2.96 -25.91 2.26
C SER A 197 1.61 -25.26 1.97
N LEU A 198 0.61 -26.05 1.56
CA LEU A 198 -0.79 -25.63 1.45
C LEU A 198 -1.58 -26.21 2.63
N SER A 199 -2.34 -25.37 3.32
CA SER A 199 -3.27 -25.79 4.38
C SER A 199 -4.65 -25.14 4.23
N GLY A 200 -5.60 -25.53 5.07
CA GLY A 200 -7.01 -25.14 4.97
C GLY A 200 -7.84 -26.00 4.01
N PRO A 201 -9.10 -25.64 3.74
CA PRO A 201 -10.08 -26.54 3.13
C PRO A 201 -9.81 -26.97 1.69
N ALA A 202 -8.96 -26.25 0.95
CA ALA A 202 -8.61 -26.62 -0.43
C ALA A 202 -7.35 -27.52 -0.52
N ALA A 203 -6.56 -27.65 0.55
CA ALA A 203 -5.29 -28.38 0.51
C ALA A 203 -5.47 -29.87 0.19
N GLY A 204 -4.91 -30.30 -0.95
CA GLY A 204 -5.04 -31.65 -1.50
C GLY A 204 -6.26 -31.90 -2.38
N HIS A 205 -7.03 -30.86 -2.72
CA HIS A 205 -8.07 -30.92 -3.76
C HIS A 205 -7.46 -31.19 -5.15
N ASP A 206 -8.23 -31.80 -6.04
CA ASP A 206 -7.73 -32.20 -7.37
C ASP A 206 -7.27 -31.02 -8.23
N LEU A 207 -7.92 -29.85 -8.08
CA LEU A 207 -7.51 -28.60 -8.74
C LEU A 207 -6.16 -28.05 -8.26
N LEU A 208 -5.63 -28.54 -7.13
CA LEU A 208 -4.31 -28.18 -6.60
C LEU A 208 -3.23 -29.25 -6.86
N LYS A 209 -3.56 -30.35 -7.53
CA LYS A 209 -2.59 -31.40 -7.87
C LYS A 209 -1.90 -31.09 -9.20
N THR A 210 -0.59 -31.28 -9.24
CA THR A 210 0.22 -31.20 -10.46
C THR A 210 1.03 -32.48 -10.63
N SER A 211 1.73 -32.61 -11.76
CA SER A 211 2.66 -33.73 -12.00
C SER A 211 3.79 -33.79 -10.95
N ALA A 212 4.28 -32.63 -10.50
CA ALA A 212 5.33 -32.48 -9.51
C ALA A 212 4.85 -32.63 -8.04
N ASP A 213 3.57 -32.35 -7.77
CA ASP A 213 2.93 -32.58 -6.46
C ASP A 213 1.56 -33.26 -6.64
N PRO A 214 1.53 -34.61 -6.76
CA PRO A 214 0.30 -35.37 -6.91
C PRO A 214 -0.56 -35.39 -5.64
N HIS A 215 -0.08 -34.83 -4.53
CA HIS A 215 -0.82 -34.73 -3.27
C HIS A 215 -1.47 -33.37 -3.07
N GLY A 216 -1.12 -32.35 -3.86
CA GLY A 216 -1.74 -31.01 -3.83
C GLY A 216 -1.53 -30.24 -2.52
N LYS A 217 -0.39 -30.46 -1.86
CA LYS A 217 -0.07 -29.93 -0.53
C LYS A 217 1.31 -29.27 -0.40
N ASN A 218 2.18 -29.39 -1.41
CA ASN A 218 3.53 -28.83 -1.41
C ASN A 218 3.74 -28.04 -2.70
N VAL A 219 3.95 -26.74 -2.59
CA VAL A 219 4.10 -25.80 -3.71
C VAL A 219 5.48 -25.15 -3.69
N LEU A 220 6.02 -24.87 -4.88
CA LEU A 220 7.25 -24.10 -5.03
C LEU A 220 6.88 -22.64 -5.20
N GLY A 221 7.34 -21.82 -4.26
CA GLY A 221 7.29 -20.38 -4.34
C GLY A 221 6.06 -19.70 -3.77
N THR A 222 6.35 -18.49 -3.29
CA THR A 222 5.45 -17.35 -3.27
C THR A 222 6.20 -16.25 -4.04
N PHE A 223 5.49 -15.56 -4.92
CA PHE A 223 5.99 -14.59 -5.90
C PHE A 223 4.83 -13.65 -6.28
N GLN A 224 5.10 -12.49 -6.89
CA GLN A 224 4.13 -11.38 -7.01
C GLN A 224 3.56 -11.01 -5.63
N ASN A 225 4.47 -10.83 -4.67
CA ASN A 225 4.16 -10.56 -3.27
C ASN A 225 3.97 -9.05 -3.04
N CYS A 226 2.73 -8.56 -3.12
CA CYS A 226 2.39 -7.15 -2.92
C CYS A 226 2.51 -6.78 -1.43
N ALA A 227 1.39 -6.69 -0.70
CA ALA A 227 1.38 -6.15 0.64
C ALA A 227 1.25 -7.21 1.76
N ASN A 228 0.93 -6.76 2.97
CA ASN A 228 1.18 -7.53 4.19
C ASN A 228 0.04 -7.56 5.22
N GLY A 229 0.21 -8.46 6.19
CA GLY A 229 -0.51 -8.49 7.46
C GLY A 229 0.41 -8.86 8.62
N LYS A 230 -0.01 -8.52 9.84
CA LYS A 230 0.71 -8.85 11.08
C LYS A 230 -0.25 -9.46 12.10
N THR A 231 -0.04 -10.71 12.47
CA THR A 231 -0.93 -11.40 13.40
C THR A 231 -0.59 -11.09 14.86
N PRO A 232 -1.58 -11.07 15.77
CA PRO A 232 -1.31 -10.93 17.21
C PRO A 232 -0.62 -12.17 17.81
N TRP A 233 -0.53 -13.28 17.08
CA TRP A 233 0.25 -14.46 17.46
C TRP A 233 1.67 -14.49 16.88
N GLY A 234 2.17 -13.36 16.35
CA GLY A 234 3.58 -13.16 16.05
C GLY A 234 4.05 -13.69 14.70
N THR A 235 3.12 -14.01 13.79
CA THR A 235 3.40 -14.40 12.40
C THR A 235 3.15 -13.25 11.42
N TYR A 236 3.77 -13.37 10.27
CA TYR A 236 3.64 -12.48 9.13
C TYR A 236 2.70 -13.08 8.09
N LEU A 237 1.86 -12.24 7.48
CA LEU A 237 1.10 -12.59 6.29
C LEU A 237 1.68 -11.82 5.10
N THR A 238 2.02 -12.53 4.04
CA THR A 238 2.32 -11.96 2.72
C THR A 238 1.20 -12.39 1.75
N CYS A 239 0.95 -11.58 0.72
CA CYS A 239 -0.20 -11.72 -0.14
C CYS A 239 0.26 -11.84 -1.61
N GLU A 240 -0.27 -12.83 -2.32
CA GLU A 240 0.02 -13.06 -3.75
C GLU A 240 -1.02 -12.33 -4.60
N GLU A 241 -0.56 -11.34 -5.35
CA GLU A 241 -1.39 -10.31 -5.99
C GLU A 241 -1.45 -10.57 -7.51
N ASN A 242 -0.64 -9.95 -8.36
CA ASN A 242 -0.64 -10.18 -9.81
C ASN A 242 0.05 -11.49 -10.23
N PHE A 243 -0.08 -12.58 -9.44
CA PHE A 243 0.50 -13.91 -9.68
C PHE A 243 0.16 -14.52 -11.06
N THR A 244 -0.96 -14.12 -11.66
CA THR A 244 -1.41 -14.61 -12.97
C THR A 244 -0.48 -14.21 -14.11
N ASP A 245 0.26 -13.13 -13.92
CA ASP A 245 0.99 -12.44 -14.97
C ASP A 245 2.26 -13.20 -15.35
N CYS A 246 2.75 -14.04 -14.43
CA CYS A 246 3.85 -14.98 -14.58
C CYS A 246 3.52 -16.17 -15.51
N PHE A 247 2.25 -16.50 -15.67
CA PHE A 247 1.81 -17.70 -16.40
C PHE A 247 1.55 -17.41 -17.87
N GLY A 248 1.94 -18.34 -18.74
CA GLY A 248 1.65 -18.30 -20.17
C GLY A 248 1.42 -19.70 -20.73
N SER A 249 1.57 -19.87 -22.03
CA SER A 249 1.38 -21.16 -22.67
C SER A 249 2.24 -21.31 -23.92
N SER A 250 2.92 -22.45 -24.04
CA SER A 250 3.60 -22.83 -25.28
C SER A 250 2.63 -23.10 -26.44
N ASN A 251 1.34 -23.27 -26.15
CA ASN A 251 0.27 -23.29 -27.14
C ASN A 251 -0.31 -21.89 -27.34
N ALA A 252 -0.03 -21.27 -28.49
CA ALA A 252 -0.58 -19.94 -28.83
C ALA A 252 -2.12 -19.92 -28.94
N GLU A 253 -2.75 -21.07 -29.22
CA GLU A 253 -4.21 -21.23 -29.29
C GLU A 253 -4.80 -21.80 -27.97
N GLN A 254 -4.12 -21.58 -26.84
CA GLN A 254 -4.54 -22.13 -25.56
C GLN A 254 -5.97 -21.70 -25.20
N LYS A 255 -6.83 -22.70 -24.99
CA LYS A 255 -8.21 -22.49 -24.54
C LYS A 255 -8.24 -22.41 -23.03
N PHE A 256 -8.53 -21.21 -22.53
CA PHE A 256 -8.80 -20.99 -21.11
C PHE A 256 -10.27 -21.21 -20.77
N ASP A 257 -10.53 -21.86 -19.64
CA ASP A 257 -11.88 -22.02 -19.09
C ASP A 257 -12.42 -20.69 -18.49
N ALA A 258 -13.63 -20.73 -17.95
CA ALA A 258 -14.29 -19.55 -17.39
C ALA A 258 -13.62 -19.01 -16.11
N ALA A 259 -13.04 -19.88 -15.28
CA ALA A 259 -12.30 -19.47 -14.09
C ALA A 259 -10.95 -18.87 -14.49
N GLN A 260 -10.17 -19.55 -15.32
CA GLN A 260 -8.88 -19.05 -15.83
C GLN A 260 -9.02 -17.65 -16.45
N LYS A 261 -10.05 -17.44 -17.29
CA LYS A 261 -10.38 -16.11 -17.86
C LYS A 261 -10.75 -15.07 -16.81
N ARG A 262 -11.50 -15.45 -15.77
CA ARG A 262 -11.90 -14.52 -14.69
C ARG A 262 -10.73 -14.09 -13.79
N TYR A 263 -9.67 -14.87 -13.73
CA TYR A 263 -8.43 -14.48 -13.06
C TYR A 263 -7.47 -13.71 -13.99
N GLY A 264 -7.79 -13.59 -15.29
CA GLY A 264 -7.09 -12.69 -16.20
C GLY A 264 -5.83 -13.26 -16.87
N VAL A 265 -5.63 -14.59 -16.84
CA VAL A 265 -4.46 -15.21 -17.47
C VAL A 265 -4.53 -15.20 -19.00
N VAL A 266 -3.38 -15.07 -19.66
CA VAL A 266 -3.23 -14.99 -21.12
C VAL A 266 -2.09 -15.88 -21.61
N ALA A 267 -2.18 -16.38 -22.85
CA ALA A 267 -1.19 -17.32 -23.38
C ALA A 267 0.23 -16.72 -23.49
N ALA A 268 0.33 -15.41 -23.72
CA ALA A 268 1.60 -14.70 -23.83
C ALA A 268 2.29 -14.43 -22.49
N SER A 269 1.65 -14.69 -21.34
CA SER A 269 1.93 -14.00 -20.05
C SER A 269 1.77 -12.47 -20.16
N LYS A 270 1.92 -11.72 -19.06
CA LYS A 270 1.94 -10.25 -19.13
C LYS A 270 3.37 -9.74 -19.01
N GLU A 271 4.12 -9.84 -20.09
CA GLU A 271 5.51 -9.39 -20.20
C GLU A 271 6.52 -10.07 -19.24
N ILE A 272 6.09 -11.05 -18.44
CA ILE A 272 6.97 -11.83 -17.54
C ILE A 272 7.77 -12.91 -18.29
N ASN A 273 7.15 -13.65 -19.21
CA ASN A 273 7.80 -14.61 -20.13
C ASN A 273 8.65 -15.72 -19.47
N TRP A 274 8.22 -16.28 -18.33
CA TRP A 274 8.91 -17.43 -17.70
C TRP A 274 8.60 -18.78 -18.35
N HIS A 275 7.37 -18.97 -18.83
CA HIS A 275 6.86 -20.22 -19.40
C HIS A 275 7.67 -20.83 -20.58
N PRO A 276 8.45 -20.10 -21.40
CA PRO A 276 9.33 -20.70 -22.41
C PRO A 276 10.56 -21.42 -21.82
N HIS A 277 10.91 -21.15 -20.57
CA HIS A 277 12.15 -21.62 -19.92
C HIS A 277 11.93 -22.38 -18.61
N ASP A 278 10.79 -22.19 -17.94
CA ASP A 278 10.31 -23.06 -16.86
C ASP A 278 8.87 -23.54 -17.14
N GLU A 279 8.74 -24.83 -17.45
CA GLU A 279 7.47 -25.49 -17.78
C GLU A 279 6.43 -25.43 -16.65
N ARG A 280 6.84 -25.11 -15.42
CA ARG A 280 5.93 -24.87 -14.30
C ARG A 280 4.93 -23.75 -14.60
N PHE A 281 5.34 -22.74 -15.37
CA PHE A 281 4.51 -21.60 -15.77
C PHE A 281 3.80 -21.79 -17.12
N ASP A 282 4.00 -22.93 -17.79
CA ASP A 282 3.35 -23.28 -19.04
C ASP A 282 2.02 -24.00 -18.79
N LEU A 283 0.91 -23.28 -18.98
CA LEU A 283 -0.44 -23.80 -18.76
C LEU A 283 -0.88 -24.87 -19.77
N ALA A 284 -0.13 -25.10 -20.87
CA ALA A 284 -0.34 -26.27 -21.71
C ALA A 284 0.14 -27.57 -21.04
N LYS A 285 1.00 -27.48 -20.02
CA LYS A 285 1.61 -28.60 -19.30
C LYS A 285 1.14 -28.69 -17.85
N ASN A 286 1.08 -27.57 -17.14
CA ASN A 286 0.79 -27.49 -15.71
C ASN A 286 -0.37 -26.52 -15.40
N PRO A 287 -1.58 -26.70 -15.98
CA PRO A 287 -2.70 -25.76 -15.81
C PRO A 287 -3.14 -25.55 -14.36
N ASN A 288 -2.99 -26.58 -13.50
CA ASN A 288 -3.30 -26.50 -12.07
C ASN A 288 -2.25 -25.74 -11.24
N GLU A 289 -1.06 -25.43 -11.78
CA GLU A 289 -0.09 -24.59 -11.05
C GLU A 289 -0.68 -23.19 -10.82
N LEU A 290 -1.46 -22.65 -11.76
CA LEU A 290 -2.20 -21.39 -11.61
C LEU A 290 -3.08 -21.37 -10.35
N ASN A 291 -3.64 -22.51 -9.94
CA ASN A 291 -4.51 -22.63 -8.76
C ASN A 291 -3.73 -22.67 -7.43
N ARG A 292 -2.43 -22.94 -7.48
CA ARG A 292 -1.54 -23.07 -6.30
C ARG A 292 -0.90 -21.72 -5.90
N HIS A 293 -1.23 -20.65 -6.61
CA HIS A 293 -0.84 -19.26 -6.34
C HIS A 293 -2.08 -18.34 -6.32
N GLY A 294 -1.93 -17.15 -5.73
CA GLY A 294 -3.02 -16.21 -5.44
C GLY A 294 -3.61 -16.36 -4.05
N TRP A 295 -2.78 -16.70 -3.06
CA TRP A 295 -3.19 -16.94 -1.68
C TRP A 295 -2.45 -16.03 -0.70
N VAL A 296 -3.07 -15.75 0.45
CA VAL A 296 -2.32 -15.30 1.63
C VAL A 296 -1.42 -16.43 2.13
N VAL A 297 -0.16 -16.11 2.39
CA VAL A 297 0.86 -17.04 2.91
C VAL A 297 1.34 -16.59 4.29
N GLU A 298 1.26 -17.48 5.26
CA GLU A 298 1.71 -17.23 6.64
C GLU A 298 3.16 -17.71 6.86
N ILE A 299 3.95 -16.87 7.52
CA ILE A 299 5.38 -17.04 7.78
C ILE A 299 5.65 -16.78 9.27
N ASP A 300 6.43 -17.63 9.94
CA ASP A 300 7.01 -17.33 11.26
C ASP A 300 8.39 -16.66 11.07
N PRO A 301 8.54 -15.35 11.33
CA PRO A 301 9.84 -14.68 11.19
C PRO A 301 10.84 -15.06 12.29
N PHE A 302 10.37 -15.60 13.44
CA PHE A 302 11.22 -16.03 14.55
C PHE A 302 11.70 -17.49 14.43
N ASP A 303 11.09 -18.29 13.55
CA ASP A 303 11.60 -19.60 13.14
C ASP A 303 12.13 -19.55 11.69
N PRO A 304 13.43 -19.29 11.48
CA PRO A 304 14.04 -19.25 10.15
C PRO A 304 14.12 -20.61 9.45
N GLN A 305 13.71 -21.72 10.11
CA GLN A 305 13.62 -23.05 9.52
C GLN A 305 12.17 -23.46 9.22
N SER A 306 11.17 -22.69 9.67
CA SER A 306 9.74 -22.97 9.44
C SER A 306 9.39 -23.04 7.95
N THR A 307 8.51 -23.96 7.54
CA THR A 307 7.94 -23.94 6.19
C THR A 307 6.74 -22.97 6.16
N PRO A 308 6.71 -21.97 5.25
CA PRO A 308 5.54 -21.11 5.08
C PRO A 308 4.28 -21.89 4.69
N VAL A 309 3.11 -21.31 4.96
CA VAL A 309 1.81 -21.97 4.75
C VAL A 309 0.85 -21.08 3.95
N LYS A 310 0.46 -21.50 2.75
CA LYS A 310 -0.63 -20.87 1.99
C LYS A 310 -1.97 -21.20 2.65
N ARG A 311 -2.72 -20.17 3.10
CA ARG A 311 -3.92 -20.29 3.94
C ARG A 311 -5.20 -20.30 3.10
N THR A 312 -5.56 -21.48 2.59
CA THR A 312 -6.63 -21.58 1.59
C THR A 312 -8.03 -21.17 2.07
N ALA A 313 -8.28 -21.12 3.40
CA ALA A 313 -9.57 -20.68 3.94
C ALA A 313 -9.86 -19.18 3.73
N LEU A 314 -8.83 -18.37 3.44
CA LEU A 314 -8.96 -16.94 3.14
C LEU A 314 -9.40 -16.69 1.69
N GLY A 315 -9.45 -17.73 0.84
CA GLY A 315 -9.83 -17.66 -0.56
C GLY A 315 -8.67 -17.32 -1.50
N ARG A 316 -8.88 -17.54 -2.80
CA ARG A 316 -7.89 -17.29 -3.85
C ARG A 316 -8.34 -16.16 -4.75
N PHE A 317 -7.52 -15.12 -4.86
CA PHE A 317 -7.72 -13.93 -5.70
C PHE A 317 -6.40 -13.14 -5.74
N LYS A 318 -6.40 -11.90 -6.24
CA LYS A 318 -5.19 -11.07 -6.24
C LYS A 318 -5.12 -10.32 -4.92
N HIS A 319 -4.57 -10.96 -3.91
CA HIS A 319 -4.59 -10.41 -2.56
C HIS A 319 -3.63 -9.24 -2.48
N GLU A 320 -4.15 -8.06 -2.16
CA GLU A 320 -3.30 -6.92 -1.84
C GLU A 320 -2.63 -7.12 -0.47
N ASN A 321 -3.40 -6.91 0.60
CA ASN A 321 -2.94 -6.94 1.98
C ASN A 321 -3.91 -7.74 2.87
N ALA A 322 -3.53 -7.95 4.13
CA ALA A 322 -4.30 -8.74 5.08
C ALA A 322 -4.48 -7.99 6.41
N ALA A 323 -5.53 -7.16 6.50
CA ALA A 323 -5.78 -6.30 7.65
C ALA A 323 -6.43 -7.08 8.81
N LEU A 324 -5.68 -7.23 9.91
CA LEU A 324 -6.11 -7.96 11.10
C LEU A 324 -7.03 -7.12 12.01
N ALA A 325 -8.08 -7.77 12.51
CA ALA A 325 -8.92 -7.32 13.61
C ALA A 325 -9.36 -8.51 14.49
N GLU A 326 -10.13 -8.24 15.54
CA GLU A 326 -10.67 -9.25 16.46
C GLU A 326 -12.16 -8.97 16.72
N THR A 327 -13.00 -10.00 16.76
CA THR A 327 -14.41 -9.87 17.18
C THR A 327 -14.49 -9.60 18.68
N HIS A 328 -15.61 -9.04 19.17
CA HIS A 328 -15.77 -8.81 20.61
C HIS A 328 -15.67 -10.07 21.48
N ASP A 329 -15.95 -11.25 20.90
CA ASP A 329 -15.81 -12.52 21.60
C ASP A 329 -14.48 -13.24 21.30
N GLY A 330 -13.56 -12.63 20.56
CA GLY A 330 -12.15 -13.04 20.47
C GLY A 330 -11.75 -13.86 19.25
N HIS A 331 -12.52 -13.84 18.16
CA HIS A 331 -12.18 -14.52 16.90
C HIS A 331 -11.33 -13.59 16.01
N ALA A 332 -10.35 -14.14 15.29
CA ALA A 332 -9.57 -13.38 14.33
C ALA A 332 -10.42 -12.98 13.13
N VAL A 333 -10.26 -11.74 12.68
CA VAL A 333 -10.86 -11.21 11.46
C VAL A 333 -9.73 -10.75 10.54
N VAL A 334 -9.83 -11.06 9.25
CA VAL A 334 -8.89 -10.59 8.22
C VAL A 334 -9.72 -9.93 7.11
N TYR A 335 -9.53 -8.64 6.88
CA TYR A 335 -10.07 -7.96 5.69
C TYR A 335 -9.03 -7.97 4.57
N MET A 336 -9.46 -8.20 3.33
CA MET A 336 -8.58 -8.37 2.17
C MET A 336 -9.16 -7.66 0.94
N GLY A 337 -8.32 -6.92 0.21
CA GLY A 337 -8.62 -6.39 -1.12
C GLY A 337 -8.30 -7.41 -2.21
N ASP A 338 -9.01 -7.34 -3.33
CA ASP A 338 -8.74 -8.09 -4.56
C ASP A 338 -8.47 -7.09 -5.68
N ASP A 339 -7.19 -6.76 -5.90
CA ASP A 339 -6.87 -5.69 -6.83
C ASP A 339 -7.07 -6.10 -8.29
N GLU A 340 -8.27 -5.84 -8.78
CA GLU A 340 -8.51 -5.65 -10.19
C GLU A 340 -9.72 -4.74 -10.39
N ARG A 341 -9.74 -4.02 -11.52
CA ARG A 341 -10.84 -3.12 -11.89
C ARG A 341 -12.18 -3.87 -11.95
N GLY A 342 -13.02 -3.62 -10.95
CA GLY A 342 -14.34 -4.22 -10.81
C GLY A 342 -14.38 -5.54 -10.03
N GLU A 343 -13.34 -5.88 -9.26
CA GLU A 343 -13.40 -6.98 -8.28
C GLU A 343 -13.85 -6.49 -6.90
N PHE A 344 -13.47 -7.14 -5.80
CA PHE A 344 -14.23 -7.10 -4.55
C PHE A 344 -13.40 -6.91 -3.28
N ILE A 345 -14.07 -6.56 -2.18
CA ILE A 345 -13.49 -6.55 -0.83
C ILE A 345 -14.01 -7.76 -0.06
N TYR A 346 -13.12 -8.49 0.59
CA TYR A 346 -13.40 -9.72 1.34
C TYR A 346 -13.14 -9.58 2.84
N LYS A 347 -13.71 -10.50 3.61
CA LYS A 347 -13.53 -10.63 5.07
C LYS A 347 -13.52 -12.10 5.45
N PHE A 348 -12.48 -12.58 6.11
CA PHE A 348 -12.44 -13.86 6.80
C PHE A 348 -12.72 -13.67 8.30
N VAL A 349 -13.41 -14.62 8.93
CA VAL A 349 -13.57 -14.71 10.39
C VAL A 349 -13.23 -16.14 10.83
N SER A 350 -12.31 -16.31 11.80
CA SER A 350 -11.88 -17.63 12.28
C SER A 350 -12.98 -18.36 13.05
N ARG A 351 -12.98 -19.70 12.98
CA ARG A 351 -13.88 -20.57 13.75
C ARG A 351 -13.52 -20.54 15.23
N ASP A 352 -12.22 -20.52 15.54
CA ASP A 352 -11.71 -20.56 16.91
C ASP A 352 -11.26 -19.17 17.36
N LYS A 353 -11.03 -19.03 18.67
CA LYS A 353 -10.62 -17.76 19.31
C LYS A 353 -9.11 -17.61 19.34
N ILE A 354 -8.63 -16.37 19.27
CA ILE A 354 -7.21 -16.04 19.43
C ILE A 354 -6.76 -16.38 20.84
N ASN A 355 -5.75 -17.24 20.94
CA ASN A 355 -5.06 -17.51 22.18
C ASN A 355 -3.87 -16.55 22.36
N HIS A 356 -4.15 -15.34 22.85
CA HIS A 356 -3.16 -14.30 23.17
C HIS A 356 -2.10 -14.74 24.20
N LYS A 357 -2.37 -15.79 24.99
CA LYS A 357 -1.44 -16.29 26.03
C LYS A 357 -0.53 -17.42 25.55
N ASN A 358 -0.88 -18.08 24.45
CA ASN A 358 -0.08 -19.13 23.83
C ASN A 358 -0.11 -18.97 22.31
N PRO A 359 0.75 -18.13 21.72
CA PRO A 359 0.78 -17.85 20.29
C PRO A 359 0.80 -19.10 19.41
N LYS A 360 1.54 -20.14 19.83
CA LYS A 360 1.65 -21.43 19.12
C LYS A 360 0.35 -22.23 19.05
N ALA A 361 -0.63 -21.97 19.93
CA ALA A 361 -1.95 -22.59 19.83
C ALA A 361 -2.77 -22.07 18.64
N ASN A 362 -2.38 -20.94 18.03
CA ASN A 362 -3.04 -20.35 16.87
C ASN A 362 -2.51 -20.88 15.53
N ARG A 363 -1.63 -21.89 15.52
CA ARG A 363 -0.93 -22.40 14.32
C ARG A 363 -1.86 -22.69 13.14
N ASP A 364 -3.06 -23.19 13.40
CA ASP A 364 -4.02 -23.58 12.35
C ASP A 364 -5.28 -22.69 12.36
N LEU A 365 -5.24 -21.53 13.05
CA LEU A 365 -6.38 -20.64 13.26
C LEU A 365 -6.95 -20.09 11.94
N LEU A 366 -6.09 -19.86 10.95
CA LEU A 366 -6.46 -19.39 9.62
C LEU A 366 -6.88 -20.51 8.65
N ASP A 367 -6.89 -21.79 9.09
CA ASP A 367 -7.37 -22.91 8.28
C ASP A 367 -8.88 -23.19 8.50
N HIS A 368 -9.48 -22.54 9.50
CA HIS A 368 -10.86 -22.79 9.93
C HIS A 368 -11.60 -21.49 10.17
N GLY A 369 -12.69 -21.26 9.44
CA GLY A 369 -13.48 -20.04 9.59
C GLY A 369 -14.52 -19.90 8.49
N THR A 370 -14.89 -18.67 8.18
CA THR A 370 -15.87 -18.34 7.16
C THR A 370 -15.40 -17.12 6.36
N LEU A 371 -15.34 -17.27 5.05
CA LEU A 371 -15.06 -16.19 4.12
C LEU A 371 -16.36 -15.48 3.73
N TYR A 372 -16.30 -14.15 3.65
CA TYR A 372 -17.36 -13.25 3.25
C TYR A 372 -16.87 -12.29 2.17
N VAL A 373 -17.79 -11.75 1.39
CA VAL A 373 -17.55 -10.66 0.45
C VAL A 373 -18.49 -9.49 0.71
N ALA A 374 -18.04 -8.28 0.43
CA ALA A 374 -18.80 -7.06 0.67
C ALA A 374 -19.88 -6.81 -0.40
N ARG A 375 -21.04 -6.30 0.05
CA ARG A 375 -21.96 -5.54 -0.80
C ARG A 375 -22.29 -4.21 -0.15
N PHE A 376 -22.06 -3.13 -0.88
CA PHE A 376 -22.39 -1.75 -0.52
C PHE A 376 -23.70 -1.33 -1.19
N ASP A 377 -24.51 -0.51 -0.50
CA ASP A 377 -25.65 0.16 -1.10
C ASP A 377 -25.23 1.38 -1.95
N ALA A 378 -26.21 2.09 -2.53
CA ALA A 378 -25.97 3.25 -3.38
C ALA A 378 -25.59 4.53 -2.58
N GLY A 379 -25.69 4.50 -1.25
CA GLY A 379 -25.48 5.65 -0.37
C GLY A 379 -26.55 6.74 -0.49
N ASP A 380 -26.25 7.88 0.13
CA ASP A 380 -27.06 9.11 0.15
C ASP A 380 -26.85 10.01 -1.07
N GLY A 381 -25.87 9.70 -1.92
CA GLY A 381 -25.54 10.46 -3.13
C GLY A 381 -24.89 11.82 -2.86
N ASN A 382 -24.38 12.08 -1.66
CA ASN A 382 -23.64 13.31 -1.38
C ASN A 382 -22.36 13.37 -2.25
N ALA A 383 -22.15 14.47 -2.97
CA ALA A 383 -21.04 14.60 -3.91
C ALA A 383 -19.67 14.80 -3.26
N ASP A 384 -19.64 15.28 -2.00
CA ASP A 384 -18.43 15.59 -1.25
C ASP A 384 -18.07 14.46 -0.27
N HIS A 385 -19.07 13.99 0.49
CA HIS A 385 -18.90 12.98 1.53
C HIS A 385 -20.04 11.94 1.49
N PRO A 386 -20.10 11.09 0.44
CA PRO A 386 -21.14 10.08 0.29
C PRO A 386 -21.09 9.04 1.41
N LYS A 387 -22.26 8.67 1.93
CA LYS A 387 -22.45 7.75 3.06
C LYS A 387 -23.51 6.71 2.76
N GLY A 388 -23.37 5.52 3.33
CA GLY A 388 -24.37 4.46 3.17
C GLY A 388 -24.20 3.30 4.14
N LYS A 389 -24.80 2.16 3.78
CA LYS A 389 -24.69 0.90 4.51
C LYS A 389 -24.17 -0.22 3.61
N GLY A 390 -23.56 -1.21 4.23
CA GLY A 390 -23.13 -2.42 3.55
C GLY A 390 -23.27 -3.65 4.41
N GLN A 391 -23.01 -4.80 3.79
CA GLN A 391 -23.17 -6.12 4.39
C GLN A 391 -22.08 -7.10 3.94
N TRP A 392 -21.81 -8.08 4.79
CA TRP A 392 -20.91 -9.19 4.54
C TRP A 392 -21.71 -10.43 4.14
N ILE A 393 -21.52 -10.91 2.91
CA ILE A 393 -22.26 -12.04 2.34
C ILE A 393 -21.37 -13.27 2.31
N GLU A 394 -21.89 -14.37 2.83
CA GLU A 394 -21.14 -15.59 3.13
C GLU A 394 -20.81 -16.41 1.88
N LEU A 395 -19.53 -16.74 1.68
CA LEU A 395 -19.03 -17.57 0.58
C LEU A 395 -18.88 -19.02 1.07
N THR A 396 -19.99 -19.75 1.08
CA THR A 396 -20.05 -21.14 1.54
C THR A 396 -20.91 -22.00 0.63
N HIS A 397 -20.36 -23.14 0.21
CA HIS A 397 -21.05 -24.13 -0.61
C HIS A 397 -22.35 -24.60 0.08
N GLY A 398 -23.45 -24.63 -0.67
CA GLY A 398 -24.81 -24.89 -0.17
C GLY A 398 -25.52 -23.67 0.42
N LYS A 399 -24.93 -22.45 0.35
CA LYS A 399 -25.56 -21.19 0.80
C LYS A 399 -25.55 -20.13 -0.31
N ASN A 400 -26.49 -19.19 -0.24
CA ASN A 400 -26.55 -18.01 -1.10
C ASN A 400 -26.56 -18.29 -2.63
N GLY A 401 -26.96 -19.51 -3.04
CA GLY A 401 -26.93 -19.96 -4.43
C GLY A 401 -25.57 -20.49 -4.92
N ILE A 402 -24.57 -20.60 -4.04
CA ILE A 402 -23.27 -21.22 -4.33
C ILE A 402 -23.42 -22.74 -4.17
N ASP A 403 -23.71 -23.43 -5.27
CA ASP A 403 -23.80 -24.89 -5.35
C ASP A 403 -23.41 -25.42 -6.74
N ALA A 404 -23.61 -26.73 -6.97
CA ALA A 404 -23.27 -27.39 -8.23
C ALA A 404 -23.97 -26.80 -9.46
N ASN A 405 -25.19 -26.25 -9.33
CA ASN A 405 -25.90 -25.58 -10.44
C ASN A 405 -25.21 -24.26 -10.84
N SER A 406 -24.52 -23.63 -9.89
CA SER A 406 -23.72 -22.42 -10.10
C SER A 406 -22.25 -22.69 -10.42
N GLY A 407 -21.85 -23.97 -10.50
CA GLY A 407 -20.50 -24.39 -10.90
C GLY A 407 -19.50 -24.68 -9.77
N PHE A 408 -19.98 -25.00 -8.56
CA PHE A 408 -19.12 -25.37 -7.43
C PHE A 408 -19.55 -26.72 -6.84
N ALA A 409 -18.69 -27.74 -6.85
CA ALA A 409 -19.01 -29.05 -6.30
C ALA A 409 -18.78 -29.17 -4.78
N ASN A 410 -17.99 -28.27 -4.19
CA ASN A 410 -17.57 -28.32 -2.78
C ASN A 410 -16.94 -26.97 -2.33
N GLN A 411 -16.61 -26.85 -1.04
CA GLN A 411 -16.02 -25.64 -0.47
C GLN A 411 -14.59 -25.33 -0.98
N ALA A 412 -13.80 -26.33 -1.41
CA ALA A 412 -12.47 -26.07 -1.95
C ALA A 412 -12.57 -25.28 -3.26
N GLU A 413 -13.50 -25.64 -4.15
CA GLU A 413 -13.77 -24.90 -5.39
C GLU A 413 -14.29 -23.48 -5.12
N VAL A 414 -15.12 -23.29 -4.08
CA VAL A 414 -15.56 -21.94 -3.66
C VAL A 414 -14.37 -21.06 -3.26
N LEU A 415 -13.34 -21.63 -2.64
CA LEU A 415 -12.14 -20.90 -2.23
C LEU A 415 -11.16 -20.68 -3.39
N ILE A 416 -10.90 -21.71 -4.22
CA ILE A 416 -10.02 -21.62 -5.40
C ILE A 416 -10.58 -20.65 -6.46
N HIS A 417 -11.92 -20.56 -6.56
CA HIS A 417 -12.64 -19.69 -7.48
C HIS A 417 -13.46 -18.61 -6.75
N ALA A 418 -12.93 -18.02 -5.68
CA ALA A 418 -13.61 -17.03 -4.83
C ALA A 418 -14.24 -15.86 -5.64
N ARG A 419 -13.55 -15.36 -6.68
CA ARG A 419 -14.09 -14.33 -7.60
C ARG A 419 -15.42 -14.74 -8.25
N LEU A 420 -15.55 -16.01 -8.68
CA LEU A 420 -16.79 -16.51 -9.27
C LEU A 420 -17.90 -16.65 -8.21
N ALA A 421 -17.57 -17.18 -7.02
CA ALA A 421 -18.54 -17.33 -5.93
C ALA A 421 -19.08 -15.97 -5.45
N ALA A 422 -18.20 -14.97 -5.36
CA ALA A 422 -18.56 -13.58 -5.06
C ALA A 422 -19.50 -12.96 -6.11
N THR A 423 -19.34 -13.30 -7.40
CA THR A 423 -20.29 -12.89 -8.45
C THR A 423 -21.66 -13.55 -8.31
N VAL A 424 -21.73 -14.85 -7.97
CA VAL A 424 -23.00 -15.54 -7.72
C VAL A 424 -23.80 -14.85 -6.62
N VAL A 425 -23.12 -14.48 -5.53
CA VAL A 425 -23.75 -13.74 -4.42
C VAL A 425 -23.86 -12.22 -4.65
N LYS A 426 -23.56 -11.73 -5.86
CA LYS A 426 -23.70 -10.33 -6.28
C LYS A 426 -22.97 -9.36 -5.33
N ALA A 427 -21.68 -9.60 -5.11
CA ALA A 427 -20.78 -8.62 -4.49
C ALA A 427 -20.75 -7.30 -5.28
N THR A 428 -20.46 -6.18 -4.62
CA THR A 428 -20.34 -4.88 -5.31
C THR A 428 -18.96 -4.80 -5.98
N ARG A 429 -18.95 -4.59 -7.30
CA ARG A 429 -17.72 -4.37 -8.08
C ARG A 429 -17.07 -3.04 -7.73
N MET A 430 -15.82 -3.05 -7.31
CA MET A 430 -15.09 -1.91 -6.71
C MET A 430 -14.03 -1.33 -7.64
N ASP A 431 -13.59 -0.10 -7.37
CA ASP A 431 -12.50 0.57 -8.07
C ASP A 431 -11.13 0.19 -7.48
N ARG A 432 -10.58 -0.97 -7.85
CA ARG A 432 -9.25 -1.45 -7.41
C ARG A 432 -9.01 -1.38 -5.89
N PRO A 433 -9.57 -2.33 -5.10
CA PRO A 433 -9.32 -2.41 -3.67
C PRO A 433 -7.89 -2.86 -3.37
N GLU A 434 -7.06 -1.89 -3.01
CA GLU A 434 -5.69 -2.09 -2.55
C GLU A 434 -5.70 -2.17 -1.01
N TRP A 435 -4.77 -1.50 -0.31
CA TRP A 435 -4.52 -1.73 1.10
C TRP A 435 -5.73 -1.45 2.01
N ILE A 436 -5.89 -2.32 3.01
CA ILE A 436 -6.87 -2.17 4.09
C ILE A 436 -6.14 -1.96 5.43
N VAL A 437 -6.61 -1.05 6.28
CA VAL A 437 -6.12 -0.88 7.65
C VAL A 437 -7.24 -0.67 8.66
N VAL A 438 -7.02 -1.17 9.88
CA VAL A 438 -7.94 -1.04 11.01
C VAL A 438 -7.37 -0.04 12.00
N SER A 439 -8.16 0.98 12.35
CA SER A 439 -7.78 2.01 13.31
C SER A 439 -7.53 1.41 14.71
N PRO A 440 -6.35 1.62 15.33
CA PRO A 440 -6.04 1.14 16.67
C PRO A 440 -6.71 2.01 17.77
N LYS A 441 -7.58 2.94 17.41
CA LYS A 441 -8.30 3.85 18.33
C LYS A 441 -9.78 3.55 18.47
N ASP A 442 -10.43 3.17 17.37
CA ASP A 442 -11.89 3.05 17.30
C ASP A 442 -12.39 1.88 16.41
N GLY A 443 -11.49 1.05 15.88
CA GLY A 443 -11.85 -0.12 15.07
C GLY A 443 -12.46 0.22 13.69
N GLN A 444 -12.54 1.50 13.31
CA GLN A 444 -12.95 1.85 11.95
C GLN A 444 -11.91 1.36 10.93
N VAL A 445 -12.40 0.89 9.80
CA VAL A 445 -11.56 0.25 8.77
C VAL A 445 -11.53 1.14 7.54
N TYR A 446 -10.35 1.27 6.93
CA TYR A 446 -10.06 2.11 5.79
C TYR A 446 -9.52 1.23 4.66
N CYS A 447 -9.90 1.51 3.42
CA CYS A 447 -9.50 0.77 2.24
C CYS A 447 -9.29 1.75 1.08
N THR A 448 -8.16 1.65 0.42
CA THR A 448 -7.88 2.38 -0.82
C THR A 448 -8.63 1.77 -2.00
N LEU A 449 -9.17 2.65 -2.85
CA LEU A 449 -9.83 2.34 -4.11
C LEU A 449 -9.13 3.17 -5.18
N THR A 450 -8.00 2.66 -5.69
CA THR A 450 -6.92 3.52 -6.19
C THR A 450 -7.23 4.20 -7.52
N ASN A 451 -7.88 3.50 -8.45
CA ASN A 451 -8.40 4.06 -9.69
C ASN A 451 -9.26 3.01 -10.42
N ASN A 452 -10.10 3.47 -11.34
CA ASN A 452 -10.79 2.61 -12.29
C ASN A 452 -11.20 3.37 -13.56
N ALA A 453 -10.30 3.36 -14.56
CA ALA A 453 -10.57 3.90 -15.88
C ALA A 453 -11.80 3.28 -16.59
N LYS A 454 -12.27 2.11 -16.14
CA LYS A 454 -13.44 1.39 -16.68
C LYS A 454 -14.74 1.61 -15.89
N ARG A 455 -14.72 2.40 -14.81
CA ARG A 455 -15.95 2.75 -14.09
C ARG A 455 -16.88 3.53 -15.04
N GLY A 456 -18.15 3.12 -15.12
CA GLY A 456 -19.13 3.62 -16.08
C GLY A 456 -19.34 2.71 -17.30
N GLU A 457 -18.46 1.73 -17.56
CA GLU A 457 -18.68 0.70 -18.58
C GLU A 457 -19.80 -0.29 -18.17
N ASP A 458 -20.32 -1.04 -19.14
CA ASP A 458 -21.34 -2.07 -18.92
C ASP A 458 -20.89 -3.07 -17.83
N GLY A 459 -21.75 -3.24 -16.82
CA GLY A 459 -21.44 -4.08 -15.67
C GLY A 459 -20.49 -3.46 -14.63
N GLN A 460 -20.14 -2.17 -14.75
CA GLN A 460 -19.45 -1.38 -13.72
C GLN A 460 -20.14 -0.01 -13.53
N PRO A 461 -21.38 0.04 -13.03
CA PRO A 461 -22.12 1.30 -12.88
C PRO A 461 -21.44 2.26 -11.90
N VAL A 462 -21.65 3.56 -12.12
CA VAL A 462 -21.30 4.64 -11.18
C VAL A 462 -22.28 4.66 -10.01
N GLY A 463 -21.78 4.83 -8.78
CA GLY A 463 -22.62 5.02 -7.58
C GLY A 463 -22.02 4.45 -6.30
N GLY A 464 -22.62 4.82 -5.16
CA GLY A 464 -22.16 4.41 -3.84
C GLY A 464 -20.68 4.75 -3.61
N PRO A 465 -19.83 3.79 -3.18
CA PRO A 465 -18.41 4.02 -2.94
C PRO A 465 -17.55 4.16 -4.22
N ASN A 466 -18.15 4.10 -5.42
CA ASN A 466 -17.46 4.27 -6.70
C ASN A 466 -18.13 5.41 -7.51
N PRO A 467 -17.96 6.69 -7.10
CA PRO A 467 -18.86 7.78 -7.49
C PRO A 467 -18.54 8.46 -8.83
N ARG A 468 -17.50 8.04 -9.56
CA ARG A 468 -17.03 8.73 -10.79
C ARG A 468 -16.78 7.75 -11.92
N GLU A 469 -17.32 8.04 -13.10
CA GLU A 469 -16.88 7.34 -14.32
C GLU A 469 -15.40 7.65 -14.62
N LYS A 470 -14.72 6.72 -15.30
CA LYS A 470 -13.32 6.86 -15.76
C LYS A 470 -12.41 7.43 -14.67
N ASN A 471 -12.49 6.81 -13.49
CA ASN A 471 -11.83 7.26 -12.29
C ASN A 471 -10.32 7.10 -12.43
N VAL A 472 -9.57 8.21 -12.50
CA VAL A 472 -8.10 8.22 -12.63
C VAL A 472 -7.36 8.62 -11.35
N TYR A 473 -8.10 8.99 -10.29
CA TYR A 473 -7.50 9.53 -9.05
C TYR A 473 -7.73 8.67 -7.82
N GLY A 474 -8.81 7.90 -7.78
CA GLY A 474 -9.16 7.06 -6.64
C GLY A 474 -9.84 7.78 -5.47
N GLN A 475 -10.09 7.00 -4.43
CA GLN A 475 -10.72 7.42 -3.19
C GLN A 475 -10.32 6.49 -2.04
N ILE A 476 -10.46 6.95 -0.79
CA ILE A 476 -10.32 6.08 0.39
C ILE A 476 -11.72 5.83 0.96
N LEU A 477 -12.13 4.58 0.91
CA LEU A 477 -13.33 4.07 1.54
C LEU A 477 -13.08 3.86 3.04
N ARG A 478 -14.04 4.26 3.87
CA ARG A 478 -14.11 3.89 5.29
C ARG A 478 -15.37 3.08 5.57
N TRP A 479 -15.29 2.15 6.50
CA TRP A 479 -16.48 1.60 7.17
C TRP A 479 -16.32 1.44 8.68
N ARG A 480 -17.45 1.58 9.36
CA ARG A 480 -17.62 1.27 10.77
C ARG A 480 -18.53 0.05 10.91
N THR A 481 -17.99 -1.03 11.45
CA THR A 481 -18.73 -2.28 11.66
C THR A 481 -19.84 -2.08 12.70
N ASP A 482 -21.00 -2.71 12.50
CA ASP A 482 -22.16 -2.49 13.36
C ASP A 482 -21.85 -2.91 14.82
N ARG A 483 -22.27 -2.08 15.78
CA ARG A 483 -21.94 -2.17 17.23
C ARG A 483 -20.43 -2.14 17.56
N ASP A 484 -19.58 -1.70 16.64
CA ASP A 484 -18.10 -1.76 16.75
C ASP A 484 -17.54 -3.19 16.87
N ASP A 485 -18.38 -4.21 16.65
CA ASP A 485 -17.98 -5.61 16.64
C ASP A 485 -17.56 -6.05 15.24
N HIS A 486 -16.30 -6.43 15.06
CA HIS A 486 -15.81 -6.99 13.80
C HIS A 486 -16.49 -8.33 13.44
N GLY A 487 -17.22 -8.98 14.35
CA GLY A 487 -18.09 -10.13 14.06
C GLY A 487 -19.34 -9.77 13.23
N SER A 488 -19.78 -8.51 13.25
CA SER A 488 -21.01 -8.07 12.59
C SER A 488 -21.03 -8.32 11.07
N LYS A 489 -22.21 -8.68 10.56
CA LYS A 489 -22.48 -8.88 9.12
C LYS A 489 -22.97 -7.61 8.40
N SER A 490 -23.01 -6.48 9.09
CA SER A 490 -23.43 -5.16 8.57
C SER A 490 -22.47 -4.06 9.04
N PHE A 491 -22.40 -2.99 8.27
CA PHE A 491 -21.56 -1.82 8.55
C PHE A 491 -22.18 -0.55 7.94
N ALA A 492 -21.82 0.61 8.50
CA ALA A 492 -21.98 1.91 7.84
C ALA A 492 -20.70 2.23 7.07
N TRP A 493 -20.80 2.85 5.89
CA TRP A 493 -19.64 3.27 5.10
C TRP A 493 -19.71 4.75 4.73
N ASP A 494 -18.55 5.34 4.50
CA ASP A 494 -18.37 6.68 3.95
C ASP A 494 -17.09 6.76 3.10
N LEU A 495 -17.00 7.68 2.14
CA LEU A 495 -15.70 7.98 1.52
C LEU A 495 -14.96 9.02 2.38
N PHE A 496 -13.85 8.61 2.99
CA PHE A 496 -13.01 9.46 3.84
C PHE A 496 -12.35 10.59 3.04
N VAL A 497 -11.96 10.30 1.80
CA VAL A 497 -11.49 11.28 0.82
C VAL A 497 -11.76 10.75 -0.59
N VAL A 498 -12.11 11.64 -1.51
CA VAL A 498 -12.14 11.40 -2.94
C VAL A 498 -10.96 12.17 -3.54
N ALA A 499 -9.89 11.48 -3.93
CA ALA A 499 -8.70 12.11 -4.48
C ALA A 499 -9.01 12.76 -5.85
N GLY A 500 -8.27 13.79 -6.23
CA GLY A 500 -8.55 14.59 -7.42
C GLY A 500 -7.59 15.75 -7.60
N ASN A 501 -7.73 16.46 -8.73
CA ASN A 501 -6.92 17.63 -9.05
C ASN A 501 -7.80 18.90 -9.09
N PRO A 502 -7.94 19.64 -7.97
CA PRO A 502 -8.73 20.87 -7.93
C PRO A 502 -8.06 22.04 -8.66
N GLY A 503 -6.76 21.95 -8.98
CA GLY A 503 -6.06 22.94 -9.80
C GLY A 503 -6.48 22.88 -11.28
N VAL A 504 -6.66 21.66 -11.81
CA VAL A 504 -7.07 21.42 -13.20
C VAL A 504 -8.59 21.32 -13.36
N HIS A 505 -9.28 20.70 -12.41
CA HIS A 505 -10.70 20.30 -12.52
C HIS A 505 -11.62 20.95 -11.47
N ALA A 506 -11.32 22.21 -11.13
CA ALA A 506 -12.02 22.99 -10.11
C ALA A 506 -13.57 22.94 -10.26
N GLY A 507 -14.27 22.63 -9.17
CA GLY A 507 -15.74 22.58 -9.13
C GLY A 507 -16.39 21.38 -9.83
N THR A 508 -15.61 20.37 -10.24
CA THR A 508 -16.11 19.13 -10.85
C THR A 508 -15.78 17.91 -9.97
N PRO A 509 -16.39 16.73 -10.20
CA PRO A 509 -16.02 15.50 -9.48
C PRO A 509 -14.55 15.08 -9.66
N LYS A 510 -13.87 15.51 -10.73
CA LYS A 510 -12.42 15.30 -10.91
C LYS A 510 -11.55 16.19 -10.00
N GLY A 511 -12.12 17.25 -9.42
CA GLY A 511 -11.45 18.12 -8.44
C GLY A 511 -11.23 17.45 -7.08
N GLY A 512 -11.94 16.36 -6.77
CA GLY A 512 -11.88 15.68 -5.48
C GLY A 512 -12.88 16.22 -4.45
N SER A 513 -12.87 15.64 -3.24
CA SER A 513 -13.64 16.11 -2.09
C SER A 513 -13.00 17.34 -1.41
N SER A 514 -13.74 18.02 -0.54
CA SER A 514 -13.37 19.30 0.09
C SER A 514 -12.11 19.28 0.95
N ASN A 515 -11.64 18.10 1.38
CA ASN A 515 -10.35 17.90 2.05
C ASN A 515 -9.14 17.72 1.08
N ILE A 516 -9.39 17.65 -0.23
CA ILE A 516 -8.38 17.81 -1.27
C ILE A 516 -8.29 19.28 -1.67
N THR A 517 -7.06 19.77 -1.74
CA THR A 517 -6.69 21.16 -2.01
C THR A 517 -5.52 21.18 -2.99
N PRO A 518 -5.28 22.29 -3.72
CA PRO A 518 -4.09 22.43 -4.56
C PRO A 518 -2.77 22.22 -3.78
N GLN A 519 -2.77 22.40 -2.46
CA GLN A 519 -1.59 22.24 -1.60
C GLN A 519 -1.31 20.78 -1.21
N ASN A 520 -2.33 19.92 -1.11
CA ASN A 520 -2.19 18.54 -0.62
C ASN A 520 -2.65 17.46 -1.62
N MET A 521 -3.11 17.82 -2.83
CA MET A 521 -3.62 16.87 -3.82
C MET A 521 -2.64 15.76 -4.21
N PHE A 522 -3.20 14.59 -4.49
CA PHE A 522 -2.52 13.36 -4.91
C PHE A 522 -3.45 12.55 -5.81
N ASN A 523 -2.92 11.51 -6.45
CA ASN A 523 -3.68 10.52 -7.21
C ASN A 523 -3.28 9.11 -6.79
N SER A 524 -4.17 8.15 -7.03
CA SER A 524 -4.00 6.71 -6.73
C SER A 524 -3.41 6.45 -5.35
N PRO A 525 -4.15 6.75 -4.27
CA PRO A 525 -3.79 6.30 -2.95
C PRO A 525 -3.85 4.77 -2.93
N ASP A 526 -2.77 4.18 -2.48
CA ASP A 526 -2.55 2.74 -2.42
C ASP A 526 -2.22 2.36 -0.96
N GLY A 527 -0.94 2.37 -0.57
CA GLY A 527 -0.52 1.90 0.73
C GLY A 527 -1.17 2.68 1.88
N LEU A 528 -1.57 1.96 2.94
CA LEU A 528 -2.12 2.56 4.16
C LEU A 528 -1.40 2.05 5.42
N GLY A 529 -1.23 2.92 6.41
CA GLY A 529 -0.67 2.54 7.71
C GLY A 529 -1.20 3.37 8.87
N PHE A 530 -1.53 2.72 9.99
CA PHE A 530 -1.80 3.41 11.25
C PHE A 530 -0.60 3.37 12.18
N ASP A 531 -0.32 4.51 12.83
CA ASP A 531 0.58 4.54 13.98
C ASP A 531 -0.17 4.40 15.32
N LYS A 532 0.58 4.23 16.43
CA LYS A 532 0.00 4.09 17.78
C LYS A 532 -0.70 5.38 18.27
N ALA A 533 -0.54 6.54 17.63
CA ALA A 533 -1.26 7.76 17.95
C ALA A 533 -2.62 7.84 17.25
N GLY A 534 -2.80 7.10 16.14
CA GLY A 534 -4.02 7.12 15.32
C GLY A 534 -3.92 8.05 14.10
N ARG A 535 -2.71 8.45 13.70
CA ARG A 535 -2.49 9.05 12.38
C ARG A 535 -2.67 7.99 11.30
N LEU A 536 -3.43 8.30 10.27
CA LEU A 536 -3.52 7.50 9.06
C LEU A 536 -2.47 7.99 8.06
N TRP A 537 -1.50 7.15 7.75
CA TRP A 537 -0.52 7.37 6.71
C TRP A 537 -1.06 6.83 5.39
N ILE A 538 -0.95 7.62 4.33
CA ILE A 538 -1.44 7.32 2.98
C ILE A 538 -0.24 7.36 2.06
N LEU A 539 -0.01 6.31 1.30
CA LEU A 539 1.06 6.16 0.32
C LEU A 539 0.43 6.10 -1.09
N THR A 540 1.20 6.31 -2.16
CA THR A 540 0.65 6.38 -3.52
C THR A 540 1.47 5.59 -4.55
N ASP A 541 0.77 4.81 -5.38
CA ASP A 541 1.20 4.39 -6.72
C ASP A 541 0.32 5.07 -7.77
N GLY A 542 0.74 6.26 -8.18
CA GLY A 542 0.03 7.11 -9.13
C GLY A 542 0.87 7.59 -10.30
N ASP A 543 0.19 8.17 -11.28
CA ASP A 543 0.81 8.79 -12.44
C ASP A 543 1.67 9.97 -11.97
N SER A 544 2.98 9.81 -12.14
CA SER A 544 4.03 10.77 -11.76
C SER A 544 4.49 11.65 -12.94
N SER A 545 3.72 11.74 -14.02
CA SER A 545 4.06 12.59 -15.19
C SER A 545 4.05 14.09 -14.87
N ASN A 546 3.40 14.48 -13.78
CA ASN A 546 3.17 15.87 -13.38
C ASN A 546 2.53 16.73 -14.50
N ALA A 547 1.67 16.11 -15.33
CA ALA A 547 1.06 16.73 -16.50
C ALA A 547 -0.40 16.31 -16.70
N GLY A 548 -1.15 17.07 -17.50
CA GLY A 548 -2.55 16.77 -17.83
C GLY A 548 -3.44 16.71 -16.60
N ASP A 549 -4.12 15.58 -16.37
CA ASP A 549 -4.94 15.33 -15.18
C ASP A 549 -4.12 15.37 -13.87
N PHE A 550 -2.81 15.14 -13.95
CA PHE A 550 -1.88 15.00 -12.81
C PHE A 550 -0.94 16.21 -12.66
N ALA A 551 -1.23 17.32 -13.34
CA ALA A 551 -0.44 18.55 -13.24
C ALA A 551 -0.31 19.02 -11.78
N ASP A 552 0.92 19.40 -11.39
CA ASP A 552 1.33 19.86 -10.06
C ASP A 552 1.19 18.82 -8.92
N MET A 553 0.99 17.53 -9.21
CA MET A 553 1.01 16.45 -8.21
C MET A 553 2.43 15.95 -7.87
N GLY A 554 3.39 16.11 -8.78
CA GLY A 554 4.78 15.65 -8.62
C GLY A 554 4.96 14.13 -8.73
N ASN A 555 6.03 13.62 -8.13
CA ASN A 555 6.27 12.19 -7.95
C ASN A 555 5.31 11.59 -6.89
N ASN A 556 5.28 10.25 -6.83
CA ASN A 556 4.64 9.50 -5.75
C ASN A 556 5.15 9.90 -4.35
N GLN A 557 4.28 9.71 -3.36
CA GLN A 557 4.32 10.47 -2.12
C GLN A 557 3.71 9.72 -0.94
N MET A 558 4.04 10.19 0.28
CA MET A 558 3.36 9.78 1.50
C MET A 558 2.71 11.01 2.15
N LEU A 559 1.45 10.88 2.53
CA LEU A 559 0.68 11.87 3.26
C LEU A 559 0.31 11.33 4.65
N CYS A 560 -0.11 12.23 5.53
CA CYS A 560 -0.61 11.91 6.84
C CYS A 560 -1.96 12.60 7.06
N ALA A 561 -2.93 11.85 7.57
CA ALA A 561 -4.30 12.28 7.75
C ALA A 561 -4.74 12.15 9.22
N ASP A 562 -5.60 13.08 9.64
CA ASP A 562 -6.38 12.99 10.87
C ASP A 562 -7.71 12.29 10.55
N PRO A 563 -7.97 11.07 11.05
CA PRO A 563 -9.16 10.31 10.69
C PRO A 563 -10.48 10.92 11.20
N VAL A 564 -10.40 11.82 12.19
CA VAL A 564 -11.55 12.46 12.83
C VAL A 564 -11.93 13.75 12.13
N THR A 565 -10.94 14.57 11.73
CA THR A 565 -11.19 15.86 11.07
C THR A 565 -11.23 15.76 9.54
N GLY A 566 -10.62 14.72 8.96
CA GLY A 566 -10.43 14.60 7.52
C GLY A 566 -9.30 15.47 6.95
N GLU A 567 -8.54 16.17 7.80
CA GLU A 567 -7.36 16.94 7.39
C GLU A 567 -6.27 16.02 6.85
N ILE A 568 -5.66 16.37 5.71
CA ILE A 568 -4.57 15.62 5.06
C ILE A 568 -3.41 16.58 4.78
N ARG A 569 -2.18 16.20 5.17
CA ARG A 569 -0.93 16.93 4.87
C ARG A 569 0.06 16.01 4.15
N ARG A 570 0.70 16.50 3.10
CA ARG A 570 1.80 15.78 2.42
C ARG A 570 3.02 15.78 3.33
N PHE A 571 3.62 14.60 3.53
CA PHE A 571 4.75 14.39 4.45
C PHE A 571 6.03 13.94 3.73
N MET A 572 5.94 13.19 2.64
CA MET A 572 7.12 12.75 1.89
C MET A 572 6.82 12.80 0.39
N VAL A 573 7.83 13.11 -0.42
CA VAL A 573 7.83 12.85 -1.86
C VAL A 573 9.03 11.97 -2.18
N GLY A 574 8.82 10.94 -3.00
CA GLY A 574 9.85 9.98 -3.42
C GLY A 574 10.70 10.44 -4.62
N PRO A 575 11.74 9.66 -4.96
CA PRO A 575 12.56 9.87 -6.17
C PRO A 575 11.79 9.67 -7.49
N ILE A 576 12.48 9.82 -8.61
CA ILE A 576 11.87 9.74 -9.95
C ILE A 576 11.46 8.30 -10.26
N GLY A 577 10.22 8.13 -10.74
CA GLY A 577 9.72 6.84 -11.23
C GLY A 577 9.73 5.73 -10.18
N CYS A 578 9.54 6.08 -8.91
CA CYS A 578 9.14 5.12 -7.87
C CYS A 578 7.64 5.25 -7.62
N GLU A 579 7.03 4.21 -7.05
CA GLU A 579 5.93 4.36 -6.12
C GLU A 579 6.45 4.51 -4.68
N VAL A 580 5.57 4.89 -3.76
CA VAL A 580 5.84 4.85 -2.33
C VAL A 580 4.90 3.80 -1.75
N THR A 581 5.46 2.75 -1.17
CA THR A 581 4.72 1.57 -0.69
C THR A 581 5.42 0.98 0.54
N GLY A 582 4.75 0.10 1.28
CA GLY A 582 5.27 -0.55 2.46
C GLY A 582 5.47 0.40 3.64
N ILE A 583 4.83 0.13 4.78
CA ILE A 583 4.99 0.97 5.98
C ILE A 583 5.09 0.16 7.28
N SER A 584 6.02 0.56 8.14
CA SER A 584 6.19 0.00 9.48
C SER A 584 6.75 1.04 10.46
N PHE A 585 6.54 0.84 11.76
CA PHE A 585 7.05 1.75 12.80
C PHE A 585 7.92 1.02 13.82
N SER A 586 8.95 1.69 14.31
CA SER A 586 9.66 1.25 15.52
C SER A 586 8.70 1.22 16.72
N PRO A 587 8.95 0.37 17.74
CA PRO A 587 8.00 0.20 18.85
C PRO A 587 7.70 1.48 19.64
N ASP A 588 8.67 2.39 19.69
CA ASP A 588 8.60 3.72 20.30
C ASP A 588 8.13 4.84 19.35
N GLN A 589 7.81 4.51 18.10
CA GLN A 589 7.28 5.41 17.06
C GLN A 589 8.24 6.55 16.64
N LYS A 590 9.54 6.42 16.97
CA LYS A 590 10.60 7.39 16.64
C LYS A 590 11.24 7.14 15.28
N THR A 591 10.95 6.00 14.66
CA THR A 591 11.37 5.68 13.29
C THR A 591 10.16 5.13 12.53
N LEU A 592 9.88 5.75 11.39
CA LEU A 592 8.97 5.26 10.37
C LEU A 592 9.84 4.59 9.30
N PHE A 593 9.54 3.34 8.96
CA PHE A 593 10.13 2.62 7.85
C PHE A 593 9.18 2.66 6.67
N VAL A 594 9.67 3.10 5.51
CA VAL A 594 8.87 3.23 4.27
C VAL A 594 9.65 2.67 3.08
N GLY A 595 8.97 1.96 2.19
CA GLY A 595 9.55 1.45 0.95
C GLY A 595 9.56 2.51 -0.16
N ILE A 596 10.60 2.44 -0.98
CA ILE A 596 10.69 3.08 -2.29
C ILE A 596 10.85 1.93 -3.29
N GLN A 597 9.78 1.61 -4.02
CA GLN A 597 9.72 0.54 -5.02
C GLN A 597 10.22 1.07 -6.38
N HIS A 598 10.84 0.20 -7.16
CA HIS A 598 11.24 0.40 -8.57
C HIS A 598 11.78 1.79 -9.00
N PRO A 599 12.59 2.52 -8.21
CA PRO A 599 13.04 3.87 -8.58
C PRO A 599 13.65 3.88 -9.99
N GLY A 600 13.13 4.73 -10.86
CA GLY A 600 13.49 4.76 -12.27
C GLY A 600 13.00 3.58 -13.11
N GLU A 601 11.81 3.03 -12.86
CA GLU A 601 11.14 2.01 -13.71
C GLU A 601 11.27 2.32 -15.22
N ASN A 602 11.05 3.59 -15.60
CA ASN A 602 11.18 4.10 -16.96
C ASN A 602 12.58 4.68 -17.30
N GLY A 603 13.53 4.60 -16.37
CA GLY A 603 14.80 5.31 -16.37
C GLY A 603 14.72 6.61 -15.57
N GLY A 604 15.78 7.42 -15.60
CA GLY A 604 15.78 8.76 -14.99
C GLY A 604 16.08 8.83 -13.49
N SER A 605 16.23 7.69 -12.80
CA SER A 605 16.71 7.63 -11.41
C SER A 605 18.11 7.01 -11.29
N THR A 606 18.82 7.45 -10.26
CA THR A 606 20.07 6.84 -9.74
C THR A 606 20.00 6.59 -8.23
N PHE A 607 18.81 6.70 -7.64
CA PHE A 607 18.55 6.56 -6.21
C PHE A 607 18.81 5.12 -5.71
N PRO A 608 19.38 4.92 -4.50
CA PRO A 608 19.77 5.93 -3.51
C PRO A 608 21.26 6.35 -3.58
N GLU A 609 22.06 5.71 -4.42
CA GLU A 609 23.53 5.85 -4.38
C GLU A 609 24.06 7.02 -5.22
N HIS A 610 23.29 7.50 -6.20
CA HIS A 610 23.61 8.61 -7.09
C HIS A 610 25.00 8.52 -7.74
N LEU A 611 25.45 7.29 -8.02
CA LEU A 611 26.65 7.05 -8.80
C LEU A 611 26.45 7.54 -10.25
N PRO A 612 27.49 8.06 -10.93
CA PRO A 612 27.38 8.49 -12.32
C PRO A 612 26.94 7.33 -13.24
N ASN A 613 25.79 7.50 -13.91
CA ASN A 613 25.12 6.43 -14.68
C ASN A 613 24.87 5.15 -13.85
N GLY A 614 24.63 5.31 -12.54
CA GLY A 614 24.37 4.23 -11.61
C GLY A 614 23.05 3.49 -11.87
N LYS A 615 22.96 2.27 -11.34
CA LYS A 615 21.73 1.47 -11.33
C LYS A 615 20.90 1.87 -10.11
N PRO A 616 19.67 2.38 -10.28
CA PRO A 616 18.80 2.66 -9.14
C PRO A 616 18.34 1.35 -8.50
N ARG A 617 17.99 1.40 -7.21
CA ARG A 617 17.65 0.20 -6.42
C ARG A 617 16.50 0.47 -5.46
N SER A 618 15.48 -0.37 -5.55
CA SER A 618 14.41 -0.46 -4.56
C SER A 618 14.99 -0.58 -3.15
N SER A 619 14.49 0.26 -2.25
CA SER A 619 15.10 0.47 -0.92
C SER A 619 14.05 0.66 0.17
N VAL A 620 14.35 0.17 1.38
CA VAL A 620 13.61 0.52 2.59
C VAL A 620 14.34 1.66 3.30
N MET A 621 13.58 2.69 3.66
CA MET A 621 14.08 3.95 4.20
C MET A 621 13.66 4.09 5.66
N ALA A 622 14.60 4.46 6.53
CA ALA A 622 14.34 4.81 7.93
C ALA A 622 14.21 6.35 8.05
N ILE A 623 12.99 6.82 8.31
CA ILE A 623 12.66 8.23 8.52
C ILE A 623 12.64 8.51 10.03
N SER A 624 13.31 9.58 10.45
CA SER A 624 13.38 10.00 11.86
C SER A 624 13.39 11.53 11.98
N ARG A 625 13.05 12.03 13.17
CA ARG A 625 13.24 13.44 13.51
C ARG A 625 14.67 13.70 13.96
N GLU A 626 15.16 14.90 13.70
CA GLU A 626 16.46 15.38 14.16
C GLU A 626 16.53 15.48 15.69
N ASP A 627 15.42 15.88 16.34
CA ASP A 627 15.26 15.98 17.79
C ASP A 627 15.02 14.62 18.50
N GLY A 628 14.87 13.52 17.74
CA GLY A 628 14.56 12.19 18.27
C GLY A 628 13.14 12.05 18.85
N GLY A 629 12.20 12.90 18.45
CA GLY A 629 10.78 12.81 18.76
C GLY A 629 10.04 11.70 18.00
N ILE A 630 8.72 11.61 18.19
CA ILE A 630 7.84 10.69 17.48
C ILE A 630 7.56 11.24 16.07
N VAL A 631 7.58 10.38 15.05
CA VAL A 631 7.30 10.77 13.66
C VAL A 631 5.85 11.22 13.50
N GLY A 632 5.64 12.36 12.84
CA GLY A 632 4.33 12.98 12.60
C GLY A 632 3.73 13.75 13.78
N ALA A 633 4.36 13.74 14.97
CA ALA A 633 3.83 14.31 16.22
C ALA A 633 4.33 15.71 16.57
#